data_AF-A0A920QAS8-F1
#
_entry.id   AF-A0A920QAS8-F1
#
_cell.length_a   1.000
_cell.length_b   1.000
_cell.length_c   1.000
_cell.angle_alpha   90.00
_cell.angle_beta   90.00
_cell.angle_gamma   90.00
#
_symmetry.space_group_name_H-M   'P 1'
#
loop_
_entity.id
_entity.type
_entity.pdbx_description
1 polymer ?
#
loop_
_entity_poly.entity_id
_entity_poly.type
_entity_poly.pdbx_seq_one_letter_code
_entity_poly.pdbx_strand_id
1 'polypeptide(L)'
;MFSGHANIPQILAVGVGKKSKINSETLRRAAGKAGKMLTSLKAKKIGFAVTSHLQKTSETDVGQVLVEGLTLGSYKFNQYKESHDEKSKLESIKIQCCDPENITSRKAIKTGKMRADGTNLARNLGNTPLMI
;
A
#
# COMPACT_ATOMS: atom_id res chain seq x y z
N MET A 1 -34.77 -5.14 -17.63
CA MET A 1 -33.41 -4.61 -17.83
C MET A 1 -32.54 -5.05 -16.65
N PHE A 2 -31.77 -6.12 -16.79
CA PHE A 2 -30.80 -6.53 -15.76
C PHE A 2 -29.41 -6.06 -16.22
N SER A 3 -29.00 -4.85 -15.85
CA SER A 3 -27.60 -4.43 -16.04
C SER A 3 -26.79 -4.99 -14.86
N GLY A 4 -26.32 -6.24 -15.02
CA GLY A 4 -25.36 -6.83 -14.08
C GLY A 4 -24.00 -6.15 -14.27
N HIS A 5 -23.65 -5.22 -13.39
CA HIS A 5 -22.27 -4.73 -13.32
C HIS A 5 -21.39 -5.88 -12.79
N ALA A 6 -20.79 -6.64 -13.70
CA ALA A 6 -19.80 -7.64 -13.32
C ALA A 6 -18.61 -6.92 -12.65
N ASN A 7 -18.24 -7.35 -11.45
CA ASN A 7 -17.09 -6.81 -10.75
C ASN A 7 -15.81 -7.41 -11.37
N ILE A 8 -15.31 -6.77 -12.42
CA ILE A 8 -14.15 -7.26 -13.17
C ILE A 8 -12.88 -6.97 -12.35
N PRO A 9 -12.09 -7.99 -11.96
CA PRO A 9 -10.85 -7.78 -11.24
C PRO A 9 -9.85 -6.99 -12.11
N GLN A 10 -9.34 -5.89 -11.59
CA GLN A 10 -8.33 -5.07 -12.26
C GLN A 10 -6.92 -5.45 -11.80
N ILE A 11 -5.97 -5.45 -12.73
CA ILE A 11 -4.56 -5.75 -12.47
C ILE A 11 -3.74 -4.48 -12.68
N LEU A 12 -2.94 -4.12 -11.67
CA LEU A 12 -1.94 -3.04 -11.77
C LEU A 12 -0.54 -3.65 -11.86
N ALA A 13 0.10 -3.51 -13.02
CA ALA A 13 1.50 -3.86 -13.20
C ALA A 13 2.40 -2.67 -12.82
N VAL A 14 3.45 -2.92 -12.04
CA VAL A 14 4.38 -1.89 -11.58
C VAL A 14 5.81 -2.31 -11.91
N GLY A 15 6.49 -1.49 -12.70
CA GLY A 15 7.90 -1.73 -13.03
C GLY A 15 8.81 -1.54 -11.82
N VAL A 16 9.62 -2.56 -11.52
CA VAL A 16 10.62 -2.56 -10.44
C VAL A 16 12.05 -2.29 -10.93
N GLY A 17 12.23 -2.12 -12.24
CA GLY A 17 13.52 -1.81 -12.86
C GLY A 17 14.34 -3.05 -13.25
N LYS A 18 15.66 -2.88 -13.36
CA LYS A 18 16.59 -3.94 -13.80
C LYS A 18 16.75 -5.00 -12.70
N LYS A 19 16.65 -6.28 -13.07
CA LYS A 19 16.74 -7.43 -12.15
C LYS A 19 17.95 -7.39 -11.21
N SER A 20 19.13 -7.02 -11.70
CA SER A 20 20.37 -6.94 -10.91
C SER A 20 20.42 -5.82 -9.88
N LYS A 21 19.48 -4.87 -9.95
CA LYS A 21 19.40 -3.72 -9.03
C LYS A 21 18.21 -3.82 -8.07
N ILE A 22 17.45 -4.91 -8.11
CA ILE A 22 16.30 -5.10 -7.22
C ILE A 22 16.82 -5.39 -5.81
N ASN A 23 16.34 -4.60 -4.86
CA ASN A 23 16.55 -4.72 -3.43
C ASN A 23 15.31 -4.25 -2.65
N SER A 24 15.31 -4.39 -1.33
CA SER A 24 14.21 -3.98 -0.45
C SER A 24 13.75 -2.53 -0.68
N GLU A 25 14.67 -1.59 -0.87
CA GLU A 25 14.36 -0.17 -1.12
C GLU A 25 13.63 0.02 -2.46
N THR A 26 14.10 -0.63 -3.53
CA THR A 26 13.46 -0.52 -4.85
C THR A 26 12.04 -1.09 -4.82
N LEU A 27 11.82 -2.21 -4.14
CA LEU A 27 10.50 -2.81 -3.96
C LEU A 27 9.58 -1.91 -3.12
N ARG A 28 10.08 -1.34 -2.03
CA ARG A 28 9.30 -0.40 -1.20
C ARG A 28 8.88 0.84 -1.98
N ARG A 29 9.77 1.39 -2.81
CA ARG A 29 9.48 2.54 -3.68
C ARG A 29 8.45 2.20 -4.76
N ALA A 30 8.58 1.04 -5.40
CA ALA A 30 7.61 0.56 -6.38
C ALA A 30 6.22 0.36 -5.73
N ALA A 31 6.17 -0.29 -4.57
CA ALA A 31 4.96 -0.44 -3.77
C ALA A 31 4.35 0.91 -3.35
N GLY A 32 5.16 1.90 -2.99
CA GLY A 32 4.69 3.25 -2.69
C GLY A 32 4.06 3.97 -3.89
N LYS A 33 4.66 3.84 -5.07
CA LYS A 33 4.05 4.35 -6.32
C LYS A 33 2.73 3.65 -6.62
N ALA A 34 2.67 2.34 -6.42
CA ALA A 34 1.44 1.55 -6.58
C ALA A 34 0.35 2.06 -5.62
N GLY A 35 0.69 2.25 -4.34
CA GLY A 35 -0.22 2.78 -3.33
C GLY A 35 -0.80 4.13 -3.74
N LYS A 36 0.06 5.07 -4.17
CA LYS A 36 -0.38 6.40 -4.65
C LYS A 36 -1.37 6.29 -5.82
N MET A 37 -1.08 5.42 -6.79
CA MET A 37 -1.95 5.21 -7.96
C MET A 37 -3.30 4.60 -7.54
N LEU A 38 -3.28 3.57 -6.70
CA LEU A 38 -4.48 2.89 -6.20
C LEU A 38 -5.37 3.84 -5.39
N THR A 39 -4.79 4.74 -4.59
CA THR A 39 -5.56 5.78 -3.88
C THR A 39 -6.12 6.84 -4.84
N SER A 40 -5.45 7.15 -5.94
CA SER A 40 -6.02 8.03 -6.99
C SER A 40 -7.21 7.37 -7.70
N LEU A 41 -7.16 6.05 -7.89
CA LEU A 41 -8.25 5.23 -8.43
C LEU A 41 -9.37 4.92 -7.42
N LYS A 42 -9.30 5.46 -6.20
CA LYS A 42 -10.27 5.23 -5.11
C LYS A 42 -10.45 3.73 -4.77
N ALA A 43 -9.40 2.93 -4.92
CA ALA A 43 -9.42 1.50 -4.61
C ALA A 43 -9.59 1.28 -3.09
N LYS A 44 -10.57 0.47 -2.70
CA LYS A 44 -10.87 0.18 -1.28
C LYS A 44 -10.26 -1.13 -0.77
N LYS A 45 -10.05 -2.08 -1.68
CA LYS A 45 -9.48 -3.40 -1.40
C LYS A 45 -8.43 -3.68 -2.47
N ILE A 46 -7.22 -4.02 -2.04
CA ILE A 46 -6.12 -4.35 -2.94
C ILE A 46 -5.46 -5.64 -2.46
N GLY A 47 -5.02 -6.45 -3.42
CA GLY A 47 -4.15 -7.59 -3.19
C GLY A 47 -2.78 -7.32 -3.81
N PHE A 48 -1.72 -7.84 -3.20
CA PHE A 48 -0.43 -7.96 -3.87
C PHE A 48 0.02 -9.42 -3.83
N ALA A 49 0.65 -9.87 -4.91
CA ALA A 49 1.20 -11.21 -5.00
C ALA A 49 2.69 -11.17 -4.70
N VAL A 50 3.18 -12.18 -3.98
CA VAL A 50 4.60 -12.40 -3.73
C VAL A 50 5.06 -13.66 -4.45
N THR A 51 6.32 -13.67 -4.86
CA THR A 51 6.95 -14.82 -5.53
C THR A 51 8.33 -15.04 -4.93
N SER A 52 8.81 -16.29 -4.95
CA SER A 52 10.16 -16.63 -4.44
C SER A 52 11.27 -15.83 -5.12
N HIS A 53 11.08 -15.40 -6.37
CA HIS A 53 12.01 -14.51 -7.05
C HIS A 53 12.18 -13.16 -6.34
N LEU A 54 11.10 -12.56 -5.85
CA LEU A 54 11.17 -11.29 -5.12
C LEU A 54 11.79 -11.48 -3.74
N GLN A 55 11.49 -12.57 -3.04
CA GLN A 55 12.06 -12.85 -1.72
C GLN A 55 13.59 -12.97 -1.77
N LYS A 56 14.14 -13.61 -2.82
CA LYS A 56 15.61 -13.73 -3.01
C LYS A 56 16.32 -12.39 -3.20
N THR A 57 15.58 -11.34 -3.57
CA THR A 57 16.14 -9.99 -3.80
C THR A 57 16.07 -9.09 -2.57
N SER A 58 15.52 -9.58 -1.45
CA SER A 58 15.28 -8.78 -0.26
C SER A 58 15.83 -9.49 0.97
N GLU A 59 16.66 -8.77 1.74
CA GLU A 59 17.15 -9.25 3.05
C GLU A 59 16.03 -9.28 4.10
N THR A 60 15.00 -8.46 3.90
CA THR A 60 13.78 -8.45 4.71
C THR A 60 12.71 -9.32 4.03
N ASP A 61 11.77 -9.84 4.81
CA ASP A 61 10.54 -10.44 4.28
C ASP A 61 9.89 -9.49 3.26
N VAL A 62 9.66 -9.99 2.04
CA VAL A 62 9.15 -9.16 0.93
C VAL A 62 7.72 -8.68 1.20
N GLY A 63 6.92 -9.46 1.92
CA GLY A 63 5.58 -9.07 2.34
C GLY A 63 5.61 -7.86 3.26
N GLN A 64 6.60 -7.80 4.17
CA GLN A 64 6.85 -6.63 5.00
C GLN A 64 7.22 -5.40 4.16
N VAL A 65 8.17 -5.55 3.23
CA VAL A 65 8.66 -4.44 2.38
C VAL A 65 7.52 -3.87 1.53
N LEU A 66 6.72 -4.73 0.91
CA LEU A 66 5.61 -4.33 0.05
C LEU A 66 4.48 -3.66 0.84
N VAL A 67 4.09 -4.19 2.00
CA VAL A 67 3.03 -3.60 2.81
C VAL A 67 3.44 -2.26 3.41
N GLU A 68 4.72 -2.10 3.79
CA GLU A 68 5.27 -0.81 4.22
C GLU A 68 5.13 0.23 3.09
N GLY A 69 5.65 -0.10 1.91
CA GLY A 69 5.60 0.78 0.75
C GLY A 69 4.17 1.16 0.35
N LEU A 70 3.30 0.16 0.18
CA LEU A 70 1.88 0.37 -0.16
C LEU A 70 1.19 1.27 0.87
N THR A 71 1.37 1.01 2.16
CA THR A 71 0.72 1.79 3.23
C THR A 71 1.23 3.23 3.27
N LEU A 72 2.54 3.44 3.14
CA LEU A 72 3.13 4.77 3.12
C LEU A 72 2.74 5.58 1.88
N GLY A 73 2.63 4.92 0.72
CA GLY A 73 2.26 5.55 -0.54
C GLY A 73 0.77 5.82 -0.68
N SER A 74 -0.07 5.02 -0.01
CA SER A 74 -1.52 5.18 -0.04
C SER A 74 -2.04 6.31 0.86
N TYR A 75 -1.18 6.87 1.70
CA TYR A 75 -1.49 7.95 2.63
C TYR A 75 -2.04 9.19 1.92
N LYS A 76 -3.16 9.72 2.42
CA LYS A 76 -3.72 11.02 2.02
C LYS A 76 -4.10 11.80 3.26
N PHE A 77 -3.69 13.07 3.30
CA PHE A 77 -4.13 14.03 4.30
C PHE A 77 -5.24 14.91 3.72
N ASN A 78 -6.49 14.64 4.12
CA ASN A 78 -7.68 15.31 3.60
C ASN A 78 -8.47 16.05 4.70
N GLN A 79 -7.91 16.21 5.90
CA GLN A 79 -8.63 16.71 7.07
C GLN A 79 -9.13 18.16 6.94
N TYR A 80 -8.43 19.00 6.16
CA TYR A 80 -8.79 20.41 5.94
C TYR A 80 -9.30 20.72 4.55
N LYS A 81 -9.50 19.69 3.72
CA LYS A 81 -10.15 19.90 2.42
C LYS A 81 -11.64 19.91 2.67
N GLU A 82 -12.27 21.06 2.47
CA GLU A 82 -13.72 21.13 2.42
C GLU A 82 -14.21 20.21 1.31
N SER A 83 -14.86 19.12 1.69
CA SER A 83 -15.60 18.27 0.77
C SER A 83 -17.08 18.48 1.04
N HIS A 84 -17.85 18.82 -0.01
CA HIS A 84 -19.31 18.77 0.02
C HIS A 84 -19.88 17.37 0.40
N ASP A 85 -19.01 16.36 0.49
CA ASP A 85 -19.30 15.05 1.07
C ASP A 85 -18.86 15.00 2.55
N GLU A 86 -19.80 14.80 3.47
CA GLU A 86 -19.57 14.56 4.92
C GLU A 86 -18.75 13.29 5.24
N LYS A 87 -18.27 12.56 4.21
CA LYS A 87 -17.56 11.28 4.31
C LYS A 87 -16.04 11.40 4.17
N SER A 88 -15.43 12.53 4.54
CA SER A 88 -13.96 12.64 4.69
C SER A 88 -13.45 11.85 5.93
N LYS A 89 -13.95 10.64 6.15
CA LYS A 89 -13.31 9.68 7.05
C LYS A 89 -12.00 9.22 6.40
N LEU A 90 -11.02 8.89 7.22
CA LEU A 90 -9.80 8.19 6.81
C LEU A 90 -10.19 6.92 6.04
N GLU A 91 -10.22 7.00 4.70
CA GLU A 91 -10.44 5.85 3.85
C GLU A 91 -9.16 5.01 3.88
N SER A 92 -9.16 4.00 4.76
CA SER A 92 -8.08 3.03 4.82
C SER A 92 -8.28 1.97 3.74
N ILE A 93 -7.23 1.74 2.94
CA ILE A 93 -7.21 0.66 1.95
C ILE A 93 -6.99 -0.67 2.68
N LYS A 94 -7.87 -1.65 2.43
CA LYS A 94 -7.64 -3.03 2.89
C LYS A 94 -6.61 -3.70 1.97
N ILE A 95 -5.50 -4.14 2.54
CA ILE A 95 -4.39 -4.77 1.82
C ILE A 95 -4.35 -6.25 2.17
N GLN A 96 -4.34 -7.11 1.16
CA GLN A 96 -4.18 -8.55 1.30
C GLN A 96 -2.89 -9.01 0.62
N CYS A 97 -2.13 -9.87 1.30
CA CYS A 97 -1.00 -10.57 0.69
C CYS A 97 -1.51 -11.88 0.10
N CYS A 98 -1.22 -12.11 -1.18
CA CYS A 98 -1.43 -13.38 -1.88
C CYS A 98 -0.09 -14.09 -1.97
N ASP A 99 0.10 -15.09 -1.11
CA ASP A 99 1.35 -15.83 -0.97
C ASP A 99 1.08 -17.34 -1.05
N PRO A 100 0.98 -17.90 -2.27
CA PRO A 100 0.72 -19.33 -2.45
C PRO A 100 1.92 -20.21 -2.07
N GLU A 101 3.14 -19.65 -2.08
CA GLU A 101 4.38 -20.36 -1.77
C GLU A 101 4.72 -20.29 -0.26
N ASN A 102 3.94 -19.55 0.54
CA ASN A 102 4.14 -19.33 1.98
C ASN A 102 5.57 -18.86 2.32
N ILE A 103 6.11 -17.96 1.49
CA ILE A 103 7.46 -17.40 1.61
C ILE A 103 7.53 -16.19 2.55
N THR A 104 6.39 -15.58 2.85
CA THR A 104 6.24 -14.47 3.78
C THR A 104 5.59 -14.91 5.07
N SER A 105 5.91 -14.22 6.15
CA SER A 105 5.30 -14.45 7.44
C SER A 105 4.22 -13.41 7.74
N ARG A 106 3.10 -13.87 8.30
CA ARG A 106 2.05 -12.98 8.83
C ARG A 106 2.61 -11.97 9.85
N LYS A 107 3.61 -12.39 10.64
CA LYS A 107 4.31 -11.53 11.61
C LYS A 107 5.02 -10.38 10.89
N ALA A 108 5.79 -10.65 9.84
CA ALA A 108 6.52 -9.63 9.11
C ALA A 108 5.58 -8.64 8.41
N ILE A 109 4.51 -9.12 7.75
CA ILE A 109 3.48 -8.24 7.16
C ILE A 109 2.86 -7.35 8.25
N LYS A 110 2.51 -7.91 9.42
CA LYS A 110 1.97 -7.13 10.54
C LYS A 110 2.97 -6.07 11.02
N THR A 111 4.24 -6.44 11.17
CA THR A 111 5.31 -5.50 11.57
C THR A 111 5.45 -4.35 10.58
N GLY A 112 5.47 -4.64 9.27
CA GLY A 112 5.56 -3.63 8.23
C GLY A 112 4.38 -2.68 8.23
N LYS A 113 3.17 -3.23 8.40
CA LYS A 113 1.95 -2.43 8.52
C LYS A 113 2.02 -1.48 9.73
N MET A 114 2.41 -1.98 10.90
CA MET A 114 2.55 -1.16 12.11
C MET A 114 3.59 -0.05 11.94
N ARG A 115 4.75 -0.33 11.32
CA ARG A 115 5.78 0.67 11.04
C ARG A 115 5.27 1.79 10.14
N ALA A 116 4.58 1.42 9.07
CA ALA A 116 4.02 2.39 8.13
C ALA A 116 2.87 3.19 8.74
N ASP A 117 2.01 2.57 9.54
CA ASP A 117 0.92 3.25 10.24
C ASP A 117 1.46 4.23 11.28
N GLY A 118 2.48 3.85 12.06
CA GLY A 118 3.17 4.76 12.99
C GLY A 118 3.80 5.96 12.28
N THR A 119 4.42 5.73 11.12
CA THR A 119 4.95 6.82 10.28
C THR A 119 3.84 7.74 9.77
N ASN A 120 2.73 7.18 9.31
CA ASN A 120 1.58 7.95 8.83
C ASN A 120 0.88 8.72 9.96
N LEU A 121 0.87 8.18 11.18
CA LEU A 121 0.40 8.90 12.37
C LEU A 121 1.28 10.12 12.65
N ALA A 122 2.61 9.96 12.61
CA ALA A 122 3.52 11.10 12.75
C ALA A 122 3.32 12.14 11.63
N ARG A 123 3.10 11.71 10.38
CA ARG A 123 2.74 12.62 9.28
C ARG A 123 1.43 13.35 9.51
N ASN A 124 0.41 12.66 10.04
CA ASN A 124 -0.85 13.30 10.41
C ASN A 124 -0.62 14.42 11.43
N LEU A 125 0.07 14.12 12.53
CA LEU A 125 0.37 15.10 13.58
C LEU A 125 1.20 16.28 13.07
N GLY A 126 2.17 16.04 12.18
CA GLY A 126 2.97 17.11 11.59
C GLY A 126 2.21 17.97 10.56
N ASN A 127 1.20 17.41 9.90
CA ASN A 127 0.39 18.11 8.91
C ASN A 127 -0.81 18.86 9.52
N THR A 128 -1.20 18.55 10.76
CA THR A 128 -2.15 19.36 11.52
C THR A 128 -1.47 20.67 11.95
N PRO A 129 -2.01 21.86 11.63
CA PRO A 129 -1.42 23.12 12.04
C PRO A 129 -1.40 23.22 13.56
N LEU A 130 -0.41 23.93 14.08
CA LEU A 130 -0.39 24.34 15.47
C LEU A 130 -1.57 25.29 15.68
N MET A 131 -2.56 24.88 16.47
CA MET A 131 -3.48 25.83 17.07
C MET A 131 -2.70 26.56 18.15
N ILE A 132 -2.22 27.77 17.82
CA ILE A 132 -1.74 28.77 18.76
C ILE A 132 -2.73 29.93 18.70
#